data_AF-A0ABD4AQ00-F1
#
_entry.id   AF-A0ABD4AQ00-F1
#
_cell.length_a   1.000
_cell.length_b   1.000
_cell.length_c   1.000
_cell.angle_alpha   90.00
_cell.angle_beta   90.00
_cell.angle_gamma   90.00
#
_symmetry.space_group_name_H-M   'P 1'
#
loop_
_entity.id
_entity.type
_entity.pdbx_description
1 polymer ?
#
loop_
_entity_poly.entity_id
_entity_poly.type
_entity_poly.pdbx_seq_one_letter_code
_entity_poly.pdbx_strand_id
1 'polypeptide(L)'
;MVVGNGQPGVVQREVETTFVSGICRKDATAVTYVGSDSCSQDGPRHGILTTSLFITATPTAQPDGTVFVKLRISKTHLDALVDAKSPLGTVQLPVVTESILTTETMVRPGEPTPIGALEPSGEHWEVTASVSPEVHAGASEQ
;
A
#
# COMPACT_ATOMS: atom_id res chain seq x y z
N MET A 1 0.86 -6.37 15.81
CA MET A 1 -0.24 -7.23 15.34
C MET A 1 0.04 -8.65 15.79
N VAL A 2 -0.97 -9.38 16.28
CA VAL A 2 -0.84 -10.80 16.66
C VAL A 2 -1.77 -11.60 15.75
N VAL A 3 -1.27 -12.68 15.15
CA VAL A 3 -2.03 -13.52 14.22
C VAL A 3 -1.81 -15.00 14.47
N GLY A 4 -2.84 -15.80 14.22
CA GLY A 4 -2.82 -17.26 14.37
C GLY A 4 -2.24 -17.97 13.15
N ASN A 5 -1.92 -19.26 13.31
CA ASN A 5 -1.42 -20.10 12.23
C ASN A 5 -2.35 -20.10 11.00
N GLY A 6 -1.78 -19.86 9.82
CA GLY A 6 -2.50 -19.76 8.55
C GLY A 6 -3.38 -18.51 8.39
N GLN A 7 -3.50 -17.67 9.42
CA GLN A 7 -4.34 -16.49 9.40
C GLN A 7 -3.54 -15.26 8.96
N PRO A 8 -3.92 -14.58 7.87
CA PRO A 8 -3.24 -13.36 7.45
C PRO A 8 -3.51 -12.23 8.43
N GLY A 9 -2.45 -11.54 8.81
CA GLY A 9 -2.53 -10.26 9.46
C GLY A 9 -2.33 -9.14 8.46
N VAL A 10 -3.17 -8.12 8.50
CA VAL A 10 -3.16 -7.02 7.53
C VAL A 10 -2.99 -5.69 8.23
N VAL A 11 -2.02 -4.92 7.77
CA VAL A 11 -1.90 -3.48 8.05
C VAL A 11 -2.17 -2.75 6.74
N GLN A 12 -3.12 -1.83 6.77
CA GLN A 12 -3.50 -1.01 5.62
C GLN A 12 -3.41 0.46 6.00
N ARG A 13 -2.81 1.26 5.11
CA ARG A 13 -2.80 2.72 5.18
C ARG A 13 -3.15 3.26 3.81
N GLU A 14 -4.09 4.18 3.76
CA GLU A 14 -4.49 4.87 2.54
C GLU A 14 -4.33 6.37 2.74
N VAL A 15 -3.93 7.07 1.67
CA VAL A 15 -3.80 8.51 1.65
C VAL A 15 -4.43 9.02 0.36
N GLU A 16 -5.43 9.89 0.52
CA GLU A 16 -6.07 10.57 -0.61
C GLU A 16 -5.31 11.85 -0.93
N THR A 17 -5.02 12.05 -2.22
CA THR A 17 -4.43 13.28 -2.74
C THR A 17 -5.37 13.91 -3.76
N THR A 18 -5.74 15.16 -3.52
CA THR A 18 -6.52 15.94 -4.47
C THR A 18 -5.59 16.59 -5.49
N PHE A 19 -5.95 16.51 -6.79
CA PHE A 19 -5.19 17.14 -7.88
C PHE A 19 -6.13 17.83 -8.87
N VAL A 20 -5.63 18.79 -9.65
CA VAL A 20 -6.46 19.53 -10.60
C VAL A 20 -6.51 18.82 -11.96
N SER A 21 -7.67 18.27 -12.32
CA SER A 21 -7.95 17.69 -13.63
C SER A 21 -8.75 18.67 -14.50
N GLY A 22 -8.10 19.24 -15.53
CA GLY A 22 -8.76 19.83 -16.71
C GLY A 22 -9.56 21.14 -16.59
N ILE A 23 -9.42 22.00 -17.60
CA ILE A 23 -10.36 23.08 -17.99
C ILE A 23 -10.80 22.80 -19.44
N CYS A 24 -12.09 22.81 -19.76
CA CYS A 24 -12.57 22.86 -21.16
C CYS A 24 -13.28 24.18 -21.44
N ARG A 25 -12.77 24.97 -22.39
CA ARG A 25 -13.55 26.02 -23.05
C ARG A 25 -14.11 25.49 -24.37
N LYS A 26 -15.42 25.62 -24.54
CA LYS A 26 -16.11 25.26 -25.78
C LYS A 26 -15.95 26.41 -26.77
N ASP A 27 -14.98 26.28 -27.68
CA ASP A 27 -14.97 26.87 -29.03
C ASP A 27 -14.09 25.99 -29.96
N ALA A 28 -14.76 25.26 -30.86
CA ALA A 28 -14.30 24.63 -32.11
C ALA A 28 -13.32 23.43 -32.18
N THR A 29 -12.82 22.80 -31.10
CA THR A 29 -12.11 21.50 -31.28
C THR A 29 -12.18 20.60 -30.05
N ALA A 30 -12.79 19.41 -30.20
CA ALA A 30 -12.91 18.42 -29.14
C ALA A 30 -11.67 17.51 -29.10
N VAL A 31 -11.11 17.26 -27.92
CA VAL A 31 -10.04 16.28 -27.71
C VAL A 31 -10.35 15.43 -26.47
N THR A 32 -10.20 14.12 -26.63
CA THR A 32 -10.37 13.12 -25.58
C THR A 32 -9.22 13.21 -24.59
N TYR A 33 -9.52 13.44 -23.31
CA TYR A 33 -8.55 13.32 -22.23
C TYR A 33 -8.77 12.00 -21.49
N VAL A 34 -7.71 11.21 -21.29
CA VAL A 34 -7.77 9.95 -20.55
C VAL A 34 -7.32 10.24 -19.11
N GLY A 35 -8.32 10.41 -18.25
CA GLY A 35 -8.23 10.58 -16.80
C GLY A 35 -9.68 10.60 -16.31
N SER A 36 -10.02 9.76 -15.34
CA SER A 36 -11.39 9.41 -14.95
C SER A 36 -12.34 10.62 -14.91
N ASP A 37 -13.30 10.57 -15.82
CA ASP A 37 -14.57 11.29 -15.91
C ASP A 37 -14.57 12.82 -16.13
N SER A 38 -14.69 13.14 -17.42
CA SER A 38 -15.38 14.29 -18.02
C SER A 38 -14.76 15.68 -17.80
N CYS A 39 -14.37 16.29 -18.91
CA CYS A 39 -13.95 17.69 -18.97
C CYS A 39 -15.11 18.62 -18.56
N SER A 40 -14.87 19.53 -17.62
CA SER A 40 -15.88 20.53 -17.19
C SER A 40 -15.90 21.73 -18.13
N GLN A 41 -17.09 22.18 -18.52
CA GLN A 41 -17.25 23.51 -19.14
C GLN A 41 -17.13 24.66 -18.11
N ASP A 42 -17.14 24.34 -16.82
CA ASP A 42 -17.27 25.31 -15.71
C ASP A 42 -15.95 25.66 -14.99
N GLY A 43 -14.79 25.19 -15.46
CA GLY A 43 -13.47 25.48 -14.86
C GLY A 43 -12.75 24.26 -14.29
N PRO A 44 -11.65 24.46 -13.51
CA PRO A 44 -10.80 23.38 -13.02
C PRO A 44 -11.58 22.41 -12.13
N ARG A 45 -11.56 21.10 -12.45
CA ARG A 45 -12.08 20.05 -11.57
C ARG A 45 -10.97 19.52 -10.67
N HIS A 46 -11.37 19.08 -9.48
CA HIS A 46 -10.50 18.40 -8.54
C HIS A 46 -10.75 16.89 -8.68
N GLY A 47 -9.72 16.15 -9.09
CA GLY A 47 -9.66 14.69 -9.00
C GLY A 47 -9.13 14.26 -7.64
N ILE A 48 -9.46 13.04 -7.23
CA ILE A 48 -8.94 12.40 -6.01
C ILE A 48 -8.17 11.16 -6.43
N LEU A 49 -6.93 11.05 -5.98
CA LEU A 49 -6.10 9.86 -6.13
C LEU A 49 -5.89 9.22 -4.76
N THR A 50 -6.29 7.96 -4.62
CA THR A 50 -6.01 7.16 -3.42
C THR A 50 -4.71 6.39 -3.59
N THR A 51 -3.71 6.72 -2.79
CA THR A 51 -2.47 5.96 -2.64
C THR A 51 -2.58 5.02 -1.45
N SER A 52 -1.86 3.90 -1.46
CA SER A 52 -2.05 2.86 -0.47
C SER A 52 -0.78 2.10 -0.11
N LEU A 53 -0.74 1.58 1.12
CA LEU A 53 0.24 0.62 1.62
C LEU A 53 -0.52 -0.52 2.29
N PHE A 54 -0.30 -1.74 1.78
CA PHE A 54 -0.85 -2.98 2.31
C PHE A 54 0.31 -3.89 2.73
N ILE A 55 0.38 -4.23 4.01
CA ILE A 55 1.32 -5.21 4.54
C ILE A 55 0.51 -6.41 5.01
N THR A 56 0.73 -7.56 4.39
CA THR A 56 0.11 -8.83 4.75
C THR A 56 1.17 -9.80 5.24
N ALA A 57 1.03 -10.30 6.47
CA ALA A 57 1.90 -11.33 7.03
C ALA A 57 1.07 -12.57 7.34
N THR A 58 1.44 -13.71 6.76
CA THR A 58 0.76 -14.99 6.98
C THR A 58 1.76 -15.99 7.58
N PRO A 59 1.62 -16.36 8.85
CA PRO A 59 2.44 -17.40 9.45
C PRO A 59 1.94 -18.79 9.05
N THR A 60 2.86 -19.74 8.88
CA THR A 60 2.59 -21.16 8.68
C THR A 60 3.50 -21.94 9.63
N ALA A 61 2.90 -22.61 10.61
CA ALA A 61 3.60 -23.54 11.47
C ALA A 61 3.74 -24.91 10.79
N GLN A 62 4.96 -25.44 10.77
CA GLN A 62 5.25 -26.79 10.31
C GLN A 62 5.11 -27.81 11.45
N PRO A 63 4.95 -29.11 11.14
CA PRO A 63 4.83 -30.17 12.15
C PRO A 63 6.04 -30.30 13.08
N ASP A 64 7.21 -29.84 12.66
CA ASP A 64 8.45 -29.83 13.44
C ASP A 64 8.56 -28.63 14.41
N GLY A 65 7.54 -27.77 14.45
CA GLY A 65 7.51 -26.55 15.27
C GLY A 65 8.16 -25.33 14.61
N THR A 66 8.71 -25.46 13.40
CA THR A 66 9.26 -24.33 12.65
C THR A 66 8.12 -23.44 12.12
N VAL A 67 8.26 -22.11 12.24
CA VAL A 67 7.27 -21.17 11.68
C VAL A 67 7.87 -20.42 10.50
N PHE A 68 7.19 -20.44 9.37
CA PHE A 68 7.49 -19.61 8.21
C PHE A 68 6.49 -18.47 8.14
N VAL A 69 6.97 -17.24 7.95
CA VAL A 69 6.12 -16.08 7.73
C VAL A 69 6.28 -15.64 6.29
N LYS A 70 5.18 -15.71 5.54
CA LYS A 70 5.08 -15.12 4.22
C LYS A 70 4.64 -13.66 4.37
N LEU A 71 5.50 -12.75 3.95
CA LEU A 71 5.25 -11.31 3.93
C LEU A 71 4.94 -10.87 2.50
N ARG A 72 3.84 -10.16 2.31
CA ARG A 72 3.50 -9.45 1.08
C ARG A 72 3.30 -7.99 1.39
N ILE A 73 4.09 -7.13 0.76
CA ILE A 73 3.95 -5.68 0.84
C ILE A 73 3.50 -5.21 -0.53
N SER A 74 2.41 -4.46 -0.61
CA SER A 74 1.94 -3.80 -1.82
C SER A 74 1.81 -2.32 -1.54
N LYS A 75 2.41 -1.50 -2.40
CA LYS A 75 2.44 -0.05 -2.25
C LYS A 75 2.07 0.60 -3.57
N THR A 76 1.12 1.51 -3.52
CA THR A 76 0.78 2.45 -4.59
C THR A 76 1.13 3.84 -4.10
N HIS A 77 2.06 4.51 -4.77
CA HIS A 77 2.62 5.80 -4.34
C HIS A 77 2.47 6.85 -5.43
N LEU A 78 2.07 8.06 -5.05
CA LEU A 78 2.11 9.22 -5.93
C LEU A 78 3.51 9.82 -5.91
N ASP A 79 4.23 9.70 -7.02
CA ASP A 79 5.60 10.21 -7.13
C ASP A 79 5.62 11.70 -7.46
N ALA A 80 4.71 12.14 -8.34
CA ALA A 80 4.62 13.53 -8.76
C ALA A 80 3.25 13.88 -9.31
N LEU A 81 2.90 15.17 -9.26
CA LEU A 81 1.89 15.77 -10.13
C LEU A 81 2.65 16.53 -11.23
N VAL A 82 2.50 16.09 -12.48
CA VAL A 82 3.16 16.72 -13.62
C VAL A 82 2.20 17.58 -14.41
N ASP A 83 2.65 18.79 -14.73
CA ASP A 83 1.91 19.71 -15.57
C ASP A 83 2.03 19.28 -17.04
N ALA A 84 0.93 18.79 -17.62
CA ALA A 84 0.84 18.47 -19.03
C ALA A 84 0.23 19.66 -19.78
N LYS A 85 0.98 20.18 -20.77
CA LYS A 85 0.44 21.16 -21.72
C LYS A 85 -0.52 20.46 -22.67
N SER A 86 -1.76 20.92 -22.70
CA SER A 86 -2.75 20.57 -23.71
C SER A 86 -3.02 21.80 -24.60
N PRO A 87 -3.62 21.62 -25.79
CA PRO A 87 -4.11 22.74 -26.60
C PRO A 87 -5.10 23.66 -25.87
N LEU A 88 -5.66 23.23 -24.73
CA LEU A 88 -6.69 23.92 -23.97
C LEU A 88 -6.21 24.49 -22.63
N GLY A 89 -4.93 24.31 -22.27
CA GLY A 89 -4.35 24.76 -21.00
C GLY A 89 -3.45 23.72 -20.34
N THR A 90 -3.05 23.99 -19.11
CA THR A 90 -2.21 23.09 -18.30
C THR A 90 -3.10 22.24 -17.39
N VAL A 91 -2.80 20.94 -17.31
CA VAL A 91 -3.51 20.00 -16.44
C VAL A 91 -2.52 19.20 -15.60
N GLN A 92 -2.90 18.81 -14.39
CA GLN A 92 -2.05 17.97 -13.54
C GLN A 92 -2.34 16.49 -13.82
N LEU A 93 -1.29 15.76 -14.15
CA LEU A 93 -1.31 14.31 -14.27
C LEU A 93 -0.59 13.68 -13.08
N PRO A 94 -1.23 12.76 -12.34
CA PRO A 94 -0.54 12.00 -11.32
C PRO A 94 0.38 10.95 -11.97
N VAL A 95 1.63 10.93 -11.52
CA VAL A 95 2.59 9.86 -11.81
C VAL A 95 2.61 8.93 -10.60
N VAL A 96 2.18 7.69 -10.80
CA VAL A 96 2.01 6.71 -9.73
C VAL A 96 2.94 5.54 -9.96
N THR A 97 3.69 5.13 -8.92
CA THR A 97 4.46 3.89 -8.92
C THR A 97 3.77 2.86 -8.04
N GLU A 98 3.60 1.67 -8.61
CA GLU A 98 3.15 0.48 -7.90
C GLU A 98 4.34 -0.45 -7.65
N SER A 99 4.41 -1.02 -6.45
CA SER A 99 5.43 -1.99 -6.09
C SER A 99 4.83 -3.11 -5.25
N ILE A 100 5.31 -4.32 -5.50
CA ILE A 100 4.94 -5.51 -4.74
C ILE A 100 6.22 -6.23 -4.35
N LEU A 101 6.40 -6.43 -3.05
CA LEU A 101 7.43 -7.30 -2.50
C LEU A 101 6.76 -8.52 -1.88
N THR A 102 7.29 -9.70 -2.15
CA THR A 102 6.88 -10.94 -1.48
C THR A 102 8.12 -11.66 -1.00
N THR A 103 8.18 -11.93 0.30
CA THR A 103 9.25 -12.69 0.93
C THR A 103 8.66 -13.79 1.81
N GLU A 104 9.44 -14.83 2.06
CA GLU A 104 9.12 -15.86 3.03
C GLU A 104 10.36 -16.04 3.91
N THR A 105 10.15 -16.10 5.22
CA THR A 105 11.27 -16.17 6.17
C THR A 105 10.91 -17.10 7.32
N MET A 106 11.87 -17.93 7.68
CA MET A 106 11.78 -18.77 8.86
C MET A 106 11.98 -17.92 10.11
N VAL A 107 11.04 -17.97 11.05
CA VAL A 107 11.05 -17.21 12.30
C VAL A 107 11.24 -18.16 13.46
N ARG A 108 12.20 -17.86 14.32
CA ARG A 108 12.47 -18.65 15.52
C ARG A 108 11.62 -18.19 16.70
N PRO A 109 11.25 -19.09 17.62
CA PRO A 109 10.61 -18.70 18.88
C PRO A 109 11.47 -17.77 19.71
N GLY A 110 10.86 -16.76 20.33
CA GLY A 110 11.50 -15.90 21.32
C GLY A 110 12.43 -14.79 20.79
N GLU A 111 12.80 -14.79 19.50
CA GLU A 111 13.66 -13.76 18.92
C GLU A 111 12.94 -13.01 17.77
N PRO A 112 12.92 -11.67 17.79
CA PRO A 112 12.50 -10.87 16.65
C PRO A 112 13.39 -11.16 15.43
N THR A 113 12.79 -11.66 14.37
CA THR A 113 13.43 -11.93 13.09
C THR A 113 13.00 -10.89 12.06
N PRO A 114 13.93 -10.15 11.43
CA PRO A 114 13.62 -9.27 10.29
C PRO A 114 13.12 -10.07 9.09
N ILE A 115 12.01 -9.67 8.48
CA ILE A 115 11.40 -10.35 7.32
C ILE A 115 11.41 -9.46 6.07
N GLY A 116 11.43 -8.14 6.26
CA GLY A 116 11.51 -7.18 5.17
C GLY A 116 11.66 -5.76 5.67
N ALA A 117 12.10 -4.88 4.78
CA ALA A 117 12.14 -3.45 5.01
C ALA A 117 11.54 -2.73 3.80
N LEU A 118 10.97 -1.55 4.03
CA LEU A 118 10.43 -0.70 2.98
C LEU A 118 10.63 0.78 3.34
N GLU A 119 10.73 1.63 2.32
CA GLU A 119 10.86 3.08 2.49
C GLU A 119 9.69 3.83 1.82
N PRO A 120 8.47 3.79 2.41
CA PRO A 120 7.36 4.58 1.92
C PRO A 120 7.59 6.07 2.21
N SER A 121 7.56 6.90 1.16
CA SER A 121 7.60 8.37 1.26
C SER A 121 8.76 8.91 2.09
N GLY A 122 9.91 8.23 2.06
CA GLY A 122 11.14 8.61 2.77
C GLY A 122 11.21 8.17 4.25
N GLU A 123 10.18 7.50 4.76
CA GLU A 123 10.19 6.90 6.10
C GLU A 123 10.67 5.45 6.01
N HIS A 124 11.65 5.06 6.82
CA HIS A 124 12.14 3.67 6.85
C HIS A 124 11.28 2.82 7.79
N TRP A 125 10.74 1.73 7.26
CA TRP A 125 9.94 0.75 8.00
C TRP A 125 10.63 -0.61 7.96
N GLU A 126 10.86 -1.17 9.14
CA GLU A 126 11.32 -2.55 9.29
C GLU A 126 10.16 -3.44 9.76
N VAL A 127 9.96 -4.57 9.08
CA VAL A 127 8.98 -5.58 9.46
C VAL A 127 9.70 -6.73 10.13
N THR A 128 9.50 -6.83 11.45
CA THR A 128 9.97 -7.94 12.28
C THR A 128 8.83 -8.86 12.67
N ALA A 129 9.07 -10.17 12.77
CA ALA A 129 8.16 -11.08 13.46
C ALA A 129 8.87 -11.86 14.56
N SER A 130 8.10 -12.25 15.56
CA SER A 130 8.51 -13.14 16.63
C SER A 130 7.39 -14.14 16.89
N VAL A 131 7.75 -15.40 17.10
CA VAL A 131 6.78 -16.40 17.55
C VAL A 131 6.73 -16.32 19.09
N SER A 132 5.55 -15.98 19.61
CA SER A 132 5.31 -16.09 21.05
C SER A 132 5.23 -17.57 21.42
N PRO A 133 6.00 -18.07 22.39
CA PRO A 133 5.77 -19.40 22.94
C PRO A 133 4.33 -19.44 23.45
N GLU A 134 3.63 -20.55 23.23
CA GLU A 134 2.26 -20.73 23.73
C GLU A 134 2.21 -20.40 25.22
N VAL A 135 1.58 -19.28 25.58
CA VAL A 135 1.19 -19.04 26.96
C VAL A 135 0.07 -20.03 27.21
N HIS A 136 0.40 -21.21 27.76
CA HIS A 136 -0.55 -22.08 28.42
C HIS A 136 -1.08 -21.31 29.64
N ALA A 137 -2.04 -20.41 29.42
CA ALA A 137 -2.80 -19.79 30.48
C ALA A 137 -3.69 -20.88 31.09
N GLY A 138 -3.23 -21.45 32.21
CA GLY A 138 -4.08 -22.20 33.14
C GLY A 138 -4.06 -23.73 32.98
N ALA A 139 -2.92 -24.36 33.25
CA ALA A 139 -2.98 -25.53 34.12
C ALA A 139 -2.94 -25.01 35.56
N SER A 140 -4.11 -24.61 36.08
CA SER A 140 -4.25 -24.40 37.52
C SER A 140 -3.93 -25.73 38.19
N GLU A 141 -2.90 -25.72 39.03
CA GLU A 141 -2.67 -26.74 40.03
C GLU A 141 -3.91 -26.87 40.94
N GLN A 142 -4.16 -28.13 41.35
CA GLN A 142 -5.12 -28.66 42.34
C GLN A 142 -6.48 -29.12 41.83
#